data_AF-A0AAV6YKA3-F1
#
_entry.id   AF-A0AAV6YKA3-F1
#
_cell.length_a   1.000
_cell.length_b   1.000
_cell.length_c   1.000
_cell.angle_alpha   90.00
_cell.angle_beta   90.00
_cell.angle_gamma   90.00
#
_symmetry.space_group_name_H-M   'P 1'
#
loop_
_entity.id
_entity.type
_entity.pdbx_description
1 polymer ?
#
loop_
_entity_poly.entity_id
_entity_poly.type
_entity_poly.pdbx_seq_one_letter_code
_entity_poly.pdbx_strand_id
1 'polypeptide(L)' 'MLQYTDRTNPMDKHVEVVANKYGLEAAPLAPQMFGRAGLEHMEKYGTKPEHFAKIAWKNHKHSTNNP' A
#
# COMPACT_ATOMS: atom_id res chain seq x y z
N MET A 1 9.96 15.20 4.16
CA MET A 1 9.66 16.52 3.56
C MET A 1 9.82 16.37 2.05
N LEU A 2 8.94 16.96 1.22
CA LEU A 2 9.05 16.87 -0.23
C LEU A 2 10.34 17.56 -0.69
N GLN A 3 11.12 16.89 -1.53
CA GLN A 3 12.43 17.39 -1.97
C GLN A 3 12.30 18.59 -2.93
N TYR A 4 11.22 18.66 -3.70
CA TYR A 4 10.94 19.74 -4.65
C TYR A 4 9.48 20.19 -4.50
N THR A 5 9.26 21.50 -4.47
CA THR A 5 7.94 22.13 -4.32
C THR A 5 7.59 23.09 -5.47
N ASP A 6 8.45 23.17 -6.48
CA ASP A 6 8.34 24.03 -7.67
C ASP A 6 7.61 23.37 -8.85
N ARG A 7 7.11 22.14 -8.65
CA ARG A 7 6.50 21.30 -9.69
C ARG A 7 5.42 20.41 -9.09
N THR A 8 4.53 19.93 -9.94
CA THR A 8 3.52 18.93 -9.60
C THR A 8 4.18 17.69 -9.02
N ASN A 9 3.61 17.14 -7.95
CA ASN A 9 4.13 15.92 -7.37
C ASN A 9 3.70 14.73 -8.25
N PRO A 10 4.63 13.85 -8.65
CA PRO A 10 4.33 12.74 -9.56
C PRO A 10 3.28 11.77 -9.00
N MET A 11 3.05 11.78 -7.68
CA MET A 11 2.08 10.92 -7.04
C MET A 11 0.67 11.51 -6.96
N ASP A 12 0.46 12.80 -7.26
CA ASP A 12 -0.80 13.51 -6.98
C ASP A 12 -2.03 12.77 -7.52
N LYS A 13 -1.98 12.34 -8.79
CA LYS A 13 -3.10 11.61 -9.42
C LYS A 13 -3.33 10.22 -8.86
N HIS A 14 -2.29 9.55 -8.34
CA HIS A 14 -2.45 8.27 -7.67
C HIS A 14 -3.06 8.45 -6.27
N VAL A 15 -2.65 9.49 -5.55
CA VAL A 15 -3.18 9.82 -4.21
C VAL A 15 -4.64 10.25 -4.31
N GLU A 16 -4.99 11.02 -5.33
CA GLU A 16 -6.36 11.48 -5.59
C GLU A 16 -7.34 10.29 -5.68
N VAL A 17 -6.96 9.21 -6.37
CA VAL A 17 -7.80 7.99 -6.46
C VAL A 17 -8.03 7.36 -5.09
N VAL A 18 -6.98 7.22 -4.28
CA VAL A 18 -7.08 6.60 -2.95
C VAL A 18 -7.89 7.50 -2.00
N ALA A 19 -7.63 8.80 -2.02
CA ALA A 19 -8.32 9.79 -1.20
C ALA A 19 -9.81 9.84 -1.52
N ASN A 20 -10.19 9.85 -2.81
CA ASN A 20 -11.59 9.91 -3.23
C ASN A 20 -12.36 8.64 -2.88
N LYS A 21 -11.72 7.46 -2.94
CA LYS A 21 -12.41 6.17 -2.70
C LYS A 21 -12.46 5.77 -1.24
N TYR A 22 -11.41 6.03 -0.47
CA TYR A 22 -11.25 5.50 0.88
C TYR A 22 -10.90 6.55 1.95
N GLY A 23 -10.71 7.81 1.55
CA GLY A 23 -10.15 8.85 2.42
C GLY A 23 -8.66 8.64 2.72
N LEU A 24 -8.08 9.59 3.45
CA LEU A 24 -6.71 9.52 3.96
C LEU A 24 -6.72 9.57 5.49
N GLU A 25 -5.84 8.79 6.10
CA GLU A 25 -5.58 8.77 7.53
C GLU A 25 -4.25 9.48 7.84
N ALA A 26 -4.06 9.85 9.10
CA ALA A 26 -2.82 10.46 9.61
C ALA A 26 -1.68 9.43 9.74
N ALA A 27 -1.36 8.76 8.63
CA ALA A 27 -0.33 7.73 8.49
C ALA A 27 0.47 7.95 7.19
N PRO A 28 1.62 7.30 7.00
CA PRO A 28 2.37 7.39 5.74
C PRO A 28 1.52 6.94 4.54
N LEU A 29 1.70 7.60 3.39
CA LEU A 29 0.87 7.37 2.21
C LEU A 29 1.02 5.96 1.60
N ALA A 30 2.25 5.44 1.53
CA ALA A 30 2.52 4.14 0.90
C ALA A 30 1.71 2.97 1.51
N PRO A 31 1.72 2.72 2.84
CA PRO A 31 0.92 1.64 3.42
C PRO A 31 -0.58 1.88 3.25
N GLN A 32 -1.05 3.13 3.21
CA GLN A 32 -2.45 3.42 2.89
C GLN A 32 -2.77 2.98 1.45
N MET A 33 -1.97 3.35 0.45
CA MET A 33 -2.20 2.96 -0.94
C MET A 33 -2.28 1.44 -1.12
N PHE A 34 -1.27 0.70 -0.64
CA PHE A 34 -1.22 -0.75 -0.80
C PHE A 34 -2.22 -1.48 0.11
N GLY A 35 -2.44 -0.98 1.33
CA GLY A 35 -3.41 -1.53 2.26
C GLY A 35 -4.84 -1.41 1.73
N ARG A 36 -5.23 -0.24 1.18
CA ARG A 36 -6.55 -0.04 0.55
C ARG A 36 -6.73 -0.93 -0.68
N ALA A 37 -5.70 -1.12 -1.50
CA ALA A 37 -5.75 -2.08 -2.61
C ALA A 37 -5.92 -3.54 -2.11
N GLY A 38 -5.30 -3.89 -0.98
CA GLY A 38 -5.52 -5.18 -0.31
C GLY A 38 -6.97 -5.36 0.13
N LEU A 39 -7.56 -4.34 0.77
CA LEU A 39 -8.97 -4.34 1.17
C LEU A 39 -9.90 -4.49 -0.03
N GLU A 40 -9.63 -3.80 -1.13
CA GLU A 40 -10.39 -3.93 -2.38
C GLU A 40 -10.35 -5.37 -2.93
N HIS A 41 -9.18 -6.00 -2.87
CA HIS A 41 -9.02 -7.38 -3.31
C HIS A 41 -9.76 -8.37 -2.39
N MET A 42 -9.84 -8.07 -1.09
CA MET A 42 -10.65 -8.84 -0.15
C MET A 42 -12.14 -8.71 -0.47
N GLU A 43 -12.64 -7.50 -0.70
CA GLU A 43 -14.04 -7.23 -1.05
C GLU A 43 -14.45 -7.94 -2.35
N LYS A 44 -13.62 -7.83 -3.39
CA LYS A 44 -13.95 -8.35 -4.72
C LYS A 44 -13.79 -9.87 -4.85
N TYR A 45 -12.82 -10.46 -4.15
CA TYR A 45 -12.40 -11.84 -4.39
C TYR A 45 -12.40 -12.74 -3.14
N GLY A 46 -12.82 -12.23 -1.99
CA GLY A 46 -12.87 -13.03 -0.75
C GLY A 46 -11.48 -13.44 -0.23
N THR A 47 -10.44 -12.71 -0.61
CA THR A 47 -9.11 -12.89 -0.01
C THR A 47 -9.19 -12.60 1.49
N LYS A 48 -8.42 -13.32 2.29
CA LYS A 48 -8.41 -13.16 3.74
C LYS A 48 -7.15 -12.41 4.21
N PRO A 49 -7.19 -11.68 5.34
CA PRO A 49 -6.02 -11.03 5.90
C PRO A 49 -4.81 -11.96 6.05
N GLU A 50 -5.04 -13.23 6.38
CA GLU A 50 -3.99 -14.24 6.55
C GLU A 50 -3.24 -14.55 5.25
N HIS A 51 -3.85 -14.32 4.08
CA HIS A 51 -3.17 -14.51 2.80
C HIS A 51 -2.05 -13.49 2.61
N PHE A 52 -2.28 -12.22 2.96
CA PHE A 52 -1.24 -11.18 2.92
C PHE A 52 -0.13 -11.47 3.95
N ALA A 53 -0.51 -11.92 5.16
CA ALA A 53 0.45 -12.32 6.18
C ALA A 53 1.35 -13.50 5.71
N LYS A 54 0.78 -14.48 5.00
CA LYS A 54 1.54 -15.60 4.42
C LYS A 54 2.55 -15.15 3.36
N ILE A 55 2.24 -14.14 2.55
CA ILE A 55 3.18 -13.57 1.57
C ILE A 55 4.39 -12.98 2.31
N ALA A 56 4.16 -12.20 3.36
CA ALA A 56 5.23 -11.63 4.18
C ALA A 56 6.06 -12.72 4.87
N TRP A 57 5.42 -13.71 5.50
CA TRP A 57 6.11 -14.86 6.10
C TRP A 57 7.02 -15.57 5.10
N LYS A 58 6.52 -15.85 3.89
CA LYS A 58 7.31 -16.51 2.84
C LYS A 58 8.51 -15.66 2.43
N ASN A 59 8.34 -14.34 2.27
CA ASN A 59 9.45 -13.44 1.96
C ASN A 59 10.51 -13.44 3.07
N HIS A 60 10.11 -13.36 4.34
CA HIS A 60 11.05 -13.42 5.47
C HIS A 60 11.74 -14.78 5.60
N LYS A 61 11.03 -15.88 5.35
CA LYS A 61 11.62 -17.21 5.32
C LYS A 61 12.68 -17.34 4.21
N HIS A 62 12.46 -16.71 3.06
CA HIS A 62 13.44 -16.73 1.96
C HIS A 62 14.62 -15.80 2.21
N SER A 63 14.40 -14.65 2.87
CA SER A 63 15.45 -13.67 3.13
C SER A 63 16.54 -14.16 4.07
N THR A 64 16.32 -15.24 4.83
CA THR A 64 17.37 -15.86 5.67
C THR A 64 18.54 -16.41 4.85
N ASN A 65 18.37 -16.56 3.53
CA ASN A 65 19.40 -17.02 2.61
C ASN A 65 20.07 -15.86 1.84
N ASN A 66 19.75 -14.61 2.17
CA ASN A 66 20.37 -13.42 1.58
C ASN A 66 21.36 -12.83 2.61
N PRO A 67 22.68 -13.06 2.46
CA PRO A 67 23.70 -12.60 3.41
C PRO A 67 23.86 -11.08 3.43
#